data_AF-A0A926IC74-F1
#
_entry.id   AF-A0A926IC74-F1
#
_cell.length_a   1.000
_cell.length_b   1.000
_cell.length_c   1.000
_cell.angle_alpha   90.00
_cell.angle_beta   90.00
_cell.angle_gamma   90.00
#
_symmetry.space_group_name_H-M   'P 1'
#
loop_
_entity.id
_entity.type
_entity.pdbx_description
1 polymer ?
#
loop_
_entity_poly.entity_id
_entity_poly.type
_entity_poly.pdbx_seq_one_letter_code
_entity_poly.pdbx_strand_id
1 'polypeptide(L)'
;MKVNWKVRAKNPVFWAQIAAAVLLPILAYFGLQWQDMTTWAAIGEVLVRAVSNPVVVVAVLVSVVNAVNDPTTAGLQDSTRALTYEKPYPKEGK
;
A
#
# COMPACT_ATOMS: atom_id res chain seq x y z
N MET A 1 -11.33 -12.40 6.39
CA MET A 1 -9.89 -12.07 6.34
C MET A 1 -9.31 -12.27 7.74
N LYS A 2 -8.34 -13.18 7.89
CA LYS A 2 -7.50 -13.25 9.09
C LYS A 2 -6.12 -12.73 8.68
N VAL A 3 -5.89 -11.44 8.90
CA VAL A 3 -4.63 -10.75 8.55
C VAL A 3 -4.06 -10.16 9.83
N ASN A 4 -2.77 -10.39 10.09
CA ASN A 4 -2.09 -9.86 11.26
C ASN A 4 -1.58 -8.44 10.99
N TRP A 5 -2.49 -7.48 11.01
CA TRP A 5 -2.20 -6.06 10.79
C TRP A 5 -1.15 -5.50 11.76
N LYS A 6 -1.11 -6.01 13.00
CA LYS A 6 -0.11 -5.60 14.01
C LYS A 6 1.31 -5.93 13.57
N VAL A 7 1.52 -7.11 13.00
CA VAL A 7 2.85 -7.53 12.51
C VAL A 7 3.23 -6.77 11.24
N ARG A 8 2.29 -6.58 10.30
CA ARG A 8 2.53 -5.82 9.07
C ARG A 8 2.91 -4.36 9.36
N ALA A 9 2.21 -3.70 10.28
CA ALA A 9 2.50 -2.33 10.69
C ALA A 9 3.87 -2.16 11.38
N LYS A 10 4.43 -3.24 11.96
CA LYS A 10 5.79 -3.24 12.53
C LYS A 10 6.90 -3.36 11.46
N ASN A 11 6.55 -3.66 10.21
CA ASN A 11 7.51 -3.76 9.13
C ASN A 11 7.60 -2.41 8.36
N PRO A 12 8.76 -1.74 8.32
CA PRO A 12 8.90 -0.49 7.56
C PRO A 12 8.65 -0.67 6.05
N VAL A 13 8.92 -1.86 5.50
CA VAL A 13 8.69 -2.16 4.08
C VAL A 13 7.20 -2.15 3.75
N PHE A 14 6.34 -2.58 4.68
CA PHE A 14 4.90 -2.54 4.49
C PHE A 14 4.40 -1.10 4.28
N TRP A 15 4.92 -0.14 5.05
CA TRP A 15 4.56 1.27 4.89
C TRP A 15 5.03 1.85 3.55
N ALA A 16 6.22 1.49 3.10
CA ALA A 16 6.70 1.88 1.77
C ALA A 16 5.81 1.31 0.65
N GLN A 17 5.38 0.05 0.78
CA GLN A 17 4.48 -0.59 -0.18
C GLN A 17 3.10 0.08 -0.20
N ILE A 18 2.53 0.40 0.95
CA ILE A 18 1.25 1.13 1.03
C ILE A 18 1.38 2.53 0.42
N ALA A 19 2.46 3.26 0.72
CA ALA A 19 2.71 4.57 0.13
C ALA A 19 2.78 4.49 -1.40
N ALA A 20 3.52 3.51 -1.94
CA ALA A 20 3.61 3.28 -3.38
C ALA A 20 2.24 2.90 -4.00
N ALA A 21 1.48 2.02 -3.34
CA ALA A 21 0.17 1.60 -3.79
C ALA A 21 -0.87 2.73 -3.83
N VAL A 22 -0.69 3.77 -3.01
CA VAL A 22 -1.54 4.96 -3.06
C VAL A 22 -1.06 5.96 -4.10
N LEU A 23 0.24 6.26 -4.13
CA LEU A 23 0.78 7.35 -4.94
C LEU A 23 0.91 6.98 -6.43
N LEU A 24 1.36 5.77 -6.76
CA LEU A 24 1.64 5.40 -8.15
C LEU A 24 0.40 5.39 -9.05
N PRO A 25 -0.77 4.86 -8.63
CA PRO A 25 -1.97 4.93 -9.46
C PRO A 25 -2.43 6.37 -9.73
N ILE A 26 -2.27 7.27 -8.75
CA ILE A 26 -2.60 8.68 -8.90
C ILE A 26 -1.69 9.34 -9.93
N LEU A 27 -0.38 9.14 -9.80
CA LEU A 27 0.62 9.68 -10.75
C LEU A 27 0.36 9.14 -12.17
N ALA A 28 0.18 7.83 -12.30
CA ALA A 28 -0.06 7.18 -13.59
C ALA A 28 -1.35 7.67 -14.26
N TYR A 29 -2.44 7.80 -13.51
CA TYR A 29 -3.72 8.25 -14.05
C TYR A 29 -3.66 9.71 -14.56
N PHE A 30 -3.00 10.59 -13.82
CA PHE A 30 -2.88 12.01 -14.19
C PHE A 30 -1.68 12.31 -15.08
N GLY A 31 -0.86 11.31 -15.44
CA GLY A 31 0.35 11.50 -16.25
C GLY A 31 1.42 12.35 -15.56
N LEU A 32 1.45 12.35 -14.23
CA LEU A 32 2.36 13.15 -13.42
C LEU A 32 3.69 12.43 -13.20
N GLN A 33 4.74 13.21 -13.16
CA GLN A 33 6.10 12.77 -12.89
C GLN A 33 6.56 13.23 -11.50
N TRP A 34 7.64 12.65 -11.01
CA TRP A 34 8.19 12.97 -9.69
C TRP A 34 8.55 14.44 -9.53
N GLN A 35 9.08 15.08 -10.58
CA GLN A 35 9.42 16.50 -10.55
C GLN A 35 8.20 17.44 -10.43
N ASP A 36 7.00 16.96 -10.76
CA ASP A 36 5.79 17.77 -10.63
C ASP A 36 5.36 17.89 -9.16
N MET A 37 5.74 16.91 -8.32
CA MET A 37 5.37 16.82 -6.90
C MET A 37 6.43 17.41 -5.97
N THR A 38 7.09 18.50 -6.39
CA THR A 38 8.17 19.15 -5.64
C THR A 38 7.69 20.22 -4.65
N THR A 39 6.40 20.58 -4.69
CA THR A 39 5.79 21.56 -3.77
C THR A 39 4.61 20.96 -3.01
N TRP A 40 4.40 21.42 -1.78
CA TRP A 40 3.25 21.00 -0.97
C TRP A 40 1.91 21.38 -1.59
N ALA A 41 1.86 22.51 -2.31
CA ALA A 41 0.67 22.92 -3.04
C ALA A 41 0.30 21.92 -4.16
N ALA A 42 1.28 21.50 -4.97
CA ALA A 42 1.06 20.52 -6.02
C ALA A 42 0.58 19.17 -5.45
N ILE A 43 1.18 18.71 -4.36
CA ILE A 43 0.76 17.49 -3.67
C ILE A 43 -0.69 17.63 -3.18
N GLY A 44 -1.04 18.75 -2.53
CA GLY A 44 -2.38 19.00 -2.04
C GLY A 44 -3.44 19.00 -3.15
N GLU A 45 -3.16 19.68 -4.26
CA GLU A 45 -4.07 19.71 -5.41
C GLU A 45 -4.31 18.31 -5.99
N VAL A 46 -3.23 17.54 -6.18
CA VAL A 46 -3.34 16.18 -6.72
C VAL A 46 -4.13 15.26 -5.81
N LEU A 47 -3.97 15.37 -4.49
CA LEU A 47 -4.76 14.60 -3.54
C LEU A 47 -6.25 14.94 -3.64
N VAL A 48 -6.61 16.22 -3.73
CA VAL A 48 -8.00 16.66 -3.92
C VAL A 48 -8.57 16.12 -5.23
N ARG A 49 -7.80 16.19 -6.33
CA ARG A 49 -8.21 15.64 -7.64
C ARG A 49 -8.38 14.12 -7.60
N ALA A 50 -7.50 13.42 -6.89
CA ALA A 50 -7.56 11.97 -6.74
C ALA A 50 -8.83 11.52 -6.00
N VAL A 51 -9.17 12.14 -4.86
CA VAL A 51 -10.37 11.78 -4.10
C VAL A 51 -11.66 12.19 -4.80
N SER A 52 -11.62 13.23 -5.64
CA SER A 52 -12.78 13.71 -6.40
C SER A 52 -13.09 12.84 -7.63
N ASN A 53 -12.20 11.93 -8.00
CA ASN A 53 -12.36 11.06 -9.17
C ASN A 53 -12.63 9.60 -8.75
N PRO A 54 -13.85 9.07 -8.96
CA PRO A 54 -14.20 7.73 -8.50
C PRO A 54 -13.35 6.62 -9.15
N VAL A 55 -12.88 6.82 -10.38
CA VAL A 55 -12.00 5.84 -11.07
C VAL A 55 -10.64 5.79 -10.37
N VAL A 56 -10.08 6.94 -10.00
CA VAL A 56 -8.81 7.01 -9.27
C VAL A 56 -8.95 6.38 -7.88
N VAL A 57 -10.06 6.66 -7.19
CA VAL A 57 -10.35 6.03 -5.88
C VAL A 57 -10.38 4.51 -6.00
N VAL A 58 -11.10 3.96 -6.98
CA VAL A 58 -11.15 2.51 -7.22
C VAL A 58 -9.76 1.96 -7.57
N ALA A 59 -9.00 2.65 -8.42
CA ALA A 59 -7.65 2.23 -8.80
C ALA A 59 -6.70 2.16 -7.59
N VAL A 60 -6.75 3.16 -6.69
CA VAL A 60 -5.99 3.17 -5.43
C VAL A 60 -6.42 2.02 -4.53
N LEU A 61 -7.73 1.80 -4.36
CA LEU A 61 -8.25 0.70 -3.53
C LEU A 61 -7.78 -0.67 -4.04
N VAL A 62 -7.87 -0.90 -5.35
CA VAL A 62 -7.38 -2.15 -5.97
C VAL A 62 -5.88 -2.29 -5.79
N SER A 63 -5.11 -1.21 -5.95
CA SER A 63 -3.67 -1.23 -5.74
C SER A 63 -3.29 -1.56 -4.29
N VAL A 64 -4.02 -1.00 -3.31
CA VAL A 64 -3.83 -1.33 -1.89
C VAL A 64 -4.19 -2.79 -1.61
N VAL A 65 -5.28 -3.31 -2.19
CA VAL A 65 -5.61 -4.75 -2.09
C VAL A 65 -4.48 -5.60 -2.66
N ASN A 66 -3.92 -5.24 -3.81
CA ASN A 66 -2.78 -5.94 -4.40
C ASN A 66 -1.52 -5.89 -3.52
N ALA A 67 -1.26 -4.77 -2.85
CA ALA A 67 -0.12 -4.63 -1.94
C ALA A 67 -0.28 -5.47 -0.65
N VAL A 68 -1.52 -5.69 -0.21
CA VAL A 68 -1.81 -6.50 0.99
C VAL A 68 -1.93 -7.98 0.65
N ASN A 69 -2.45 -8.30 -0.54
CA ASN A 69 -2.71 -9.67 -0.99
C ASN A 69 -1.39 -10.43 -1.15
N ASP A 70 -1.31 -11.59 -0.49
CA ASP A 70 -0.19 -12.51 -0.61
C ASP A 70 -0.63 -13.67 -1.53
N PRO A 71 -0.13 -13.78 -2.77
CA PRO A 71 -0.52 -14.83 -3.68
C PRO A 71 -0.04 -16.23 -3.25
N THR A 72 0.77 -16.33 -2.18
CA THR A 72 1.25 -17.60 -1.63
C THR A 72 0.36 -18.16 -0.53
N THR A 73 -0.67 -17.41 -0.11
CA THR A 73 -1.67 -17.88 0.86
C THR A 73 -3.02 -18.14 0.21
N ALA A 74 -3.81 -19.03 0.82
CA ALA A 74 -5.15 -19.33 0.35
C ALA A 74 -6.09 -18.14 0.65
N GLY A 75 -6.36 -17.32 -0.37
CA GLY A 75 -7.22 -16.14 -0.29
C GLY A 75 -6.57 -14.96 0.45
N LEU A 76 -7.39 -13.97 0.84
CA LEU A 76 -6.93 -12.75 1.52
C LEU A 76 -6.63 -12.98 3.03
N GLN A 77 -5.90 -14.04 3.36
CA GLN A 77 -5.56 -14.41 4.74
C GLN A 77 -4.05 -14.60 4.89
N ASP A 78 -3.52 -14.21 6.04
CA ASP A 78 -2.14 -14.55 6.39
C ASP A 78 -2.05 -16.04 6.78
N SER A 79 -0.86 -16.62 6.65
CA SER A 79 -0.61 -18.00 7.09
C SER A 79 -0.86 -18.16 8.60
N THR A 80 -1.22 -19.38 9.04
CA THR A 80 -1.40 -19.71 10.47
C THR A 80 -0.19 -19.30 11.30
N ARG A 81 1.01 -19.46 10.73
CA ARG A 81 2.27 -19.05 11.30
C ARG A 81 2.34 -17.54 11.53
N ALA A 82 2.04 -16.73 10.51
CA ALA A 82 2.01 -15.27 10.63
C ALA A 82 0.95 -14.76 11.62
N LEU A 83 -0.16 -15.48 11.79
CA LEU A 83 -1.19 -15.16 12.80
C LEU A 83 -0.72 -15.38 14.24
N THR A 84 0.24 -16.26 14.48
CA THR A 84 0.80 -16.52 15.83
C THR A 84 1.89 -15.53 16.25
N TYR A 85 2.32 -14.66 15.34
CA TYR A 85 3.44 -13.75 15.60
C TYR A 85 3.02 -12.43 16.22
N GLU A 86 3.87 -11.93 17.10
CA GLU A 86 3.78 -10.56 17.61
C GLU A 86 4.75 -9.59 16.92
N LYS A 87 5.78 -10.10 16.26
CA LYS A 87 6.79 -9.32 15.52
C LYS A 87 7.06 -9.97 14.16
N PRO A 88 7.51 -9.21 13.15
CA PRO A 88 7.88 -9.78 11.85
C PRO A 88 8.88 -10.91 12.01
N TYR A 89 8.69 -12.00 11.25
CA TYR A 89 9.59 -13.14 11.32
C TYR A 89 11.00 -12.71 10.87
N PRO A 90 12.05 -12.99 11.66
CA PRO A 90 13.42 -12.62 11.30
C PRO A 90 13.84 -13.36 10.02
N LYS A 91 14.62 -12.67 9.18
CA LYS A 91 15.30 -13.36 8.08
C LYS A 91 16.38 -14.24 8.69
N GLU A 92 16.46 -15.49 8.22
CA GLU A 92 17.46 -16.45 8.68
C GLU A 92 18.86 -15.80 8.67
N GLY A 93 19.53 -15.75 9.82
CA GLY A 93 20.84 -15.11 10.01
C GLY A 93 20.86 -13.65 10.48
N LYS A 94 19.73 -13.08 10.95
CA LYS A 94 19.67 -11.78 11.65
C LYS A 94 18.74 -11.79 12.85
#